data_AF-A0A839RQV6-F1
#
_entry.id   AF-A0A839RQV6-F1
#
_cell.length_a   1.000
_cell.length_b   1.000
_cell.length_c   1.000
_cell.angle_alpha   90.00
_cell.angle_beta   90.00
_cell.angle_gamma   90.00
#
_symmetry.space_group_name_H-M   'P 1'
#
loop_
_entity.id
_entity.type
_entity.pdbx_description
1 polymer ?
#
loop_
_entity_poly.entity_id
_entity_poly.type
_entity_poly.pdbx_seq_one_letter_code
_entity_poly.pdbx_strand_id
1 'polypeptide(L)' 'MDQQRSPFPTRRIAMQDLASEVAMEIALNGVRIHGGYGYSTEYDAERYFRVAPLMIVGEGTNEILRNVIASQLVKRGGT' A
#
# COMPACT_ATOMS: atom_id res chain seq x y z
N MET A 1 -21.41 -18.96 -18.81
CA MET A 1 -21.49 -17.48 -18.86
C MET A 1 -21.66 -16.96 -17.43
N ASP A 2 -20.67 -17.20 -16.56
CA ASP A 2 -20.70 -16.74 -15.16
C ASP A 2 -19.37 -16.07 -14.83
N GLN A 3 -19.15 -14.91 -15.47
CA GLN A 3 -17.98 -14.06 -15.27
C GLN A 3 -18.32 -12.92 -14.28
N GLN A 4 -19.23 -13.16 -13.33
CA GLN A 4 -19.81 -12.10 -12.51
C GLN A 4 -19.17 -12.11 -11.11
N ARG A 5 -18.26 -11.14 -10.90
CA ARG A 5 -17.43 -10.86 -9.71
C ARG A 5 -16.16 -11.70 -9.55
N SER A 6 -15.00 -11.05 -9.72
CA SER A 6 -13.77 -11.53 -9.09
C SER A 6 -13.98 -11.62 -7.57
N PRO A 7 -13.42 -12.64 -6.89
CA PRO A 7 -13.54 -12.82 -5.45
C PRO A 7 -13.01 -11.62 -4.65
N PHE A 8 -12.19 -10.77 -5.28
CA PHE A 8 -11.64 -9.54 -4.71
C PHE A 8 -12.18 -8.33 -5.48
N PRO A 9 -12.98 -7.45 -4.86
CA PRO A 9 -13.46 -6.23 -5.49
C PRO A 9 -12.30 -5.26 -5.79
N THR A 10 -12.26 -4.71 -7.02
CA THR A 10 -11.22 -3.77 -7.48
C THR A 10 -10.98 -2.63 -6.51
N ARG A 11 -12.06 -2.07 -5.95
CA ARG A 11 -12.00 -0.96 -4.98
C ARG A 11 -11.24 -1.32 -3.70
N ARG A 12 -11.38 -2.57 -3.21
CA ARG A 12 -10.69 -3.02 -2.00
C ARG A 12 -9.19 -3.12 -2.23
N ILE A 13 -8.78 -3.68 -3.38
CA ILE A 13 -7.37 -3.82 -3.75
C ILE A 13 -6.73 -2.44 -3.93
N ALA A 14 -7.42 -1.52 -4.60
CA ALA A 14 -6.97 -0.13 -4.76
C ALA A 14 -6.84 0.62 -3.43
N MET A 15 -7.74 0.36 -2.47
CA MET A 15 -7.62 0.94 -1.12
C MET A 15 -6.39 0.41 -0.37
N GLN A 16 -6.08 -0.87 -0.51
CA GLN A 16 -4.92 -1.48 0.13
C GLN A 16 -3.61 -0.92 -0.44
N ASP A 17 -3.48 -0.86 -1.77
CA ASP A 17 -2.32 -0.30 -2.48
C ASP A 17 -2.09 1.17 -2.08
N LEU A 18 -3.15 1.98 -2.08
CA LEU A 18 -3.06 3.38 -1.67
C LEU A 18 -2.68 3.54 -0.19
N ALA A 19 -3.28 2.76 0.69
CA ALA A 19 -3.03 2.87 2.13
C ALA A 19 -1.58 2.51 2.49
N SER A 20 -1.00 1.48 1.85
CA SER A 20 0.39 1.09 2.10
C SER A 20 1.39 2.15 1.63
N GLU A 21 1.16 2.78 0.48
CA GLU A 21 2.00 3.89 -0.01
C GLU A 21 1.95 5.11 0.90
N VAL A 22 0.74 5.52 1.27
CA VAL A 22 0.54 6.68 2.16
C VAL A 22 1.15 6.43 3.53
N ALA A 23 1.03 5.21 4.08
CA ALA A 23 1.64 4.86 5.36
C ALA A 23 3.17 5.00 5.33
N MET A 24 3.81 4.58 4.24
CA MET A 24 5.26 4.72 4.06
C MET A 24 5.69 6.19 3.92
N GLU A 25 4.94 6.97 3.14
CA GLU A 25 5.20 8.40 2.97
C GLU A 25 5.10 9.15 4.30
N ILE A 26 4.03 8.91 5.07
CA ILE A 26 3.81 9.53 6.37
C ILE A 26 4.91 9.12 7.36
N ALA A 27 5.29 7.84 7.40
CA ALA A 27 6.33 7.38 8.31
C ALA A 27 7.69 8.03 7.99
N LEU A 28 8.05 8.15 6.71
CA LEU A 28 9.26 8.83 6.28
C LEU A 28 9.25 10.32 6.61
N ASN A 29 8.12 10.99 6.38
CA ASN A 29 7.95 12.40 6.74
C ASN A 29 8.01 12.59 8.27
N GLY A 30 7.46 11.64 9.03
CA GLY A 30 7.57 11.61 10.49
C GLY A 30 9.02 11.62 10.95
N VAL A 31 9.86 10.73 10.42
CA VAL A 31 11.30 10.71 10.72
C VAL A 31 11.98 12.03 10.35
N ARG A 32 11.67 12.59 9.16
CA ARG A 32 12.25 13.87 8.70
C ARG A 32 11.89 15.04 9.60
N ILE A 33 10.64 15.14 10.04
CA ILE A 33 10.16 16.22 10.94
C ILE A 33 10.90 16.17 12.28
N HIS A 34 11.18 14.98 12.80
CA HIS A 34 11.89 14.79 14.07
C HIS A 34 13.42 14.96 13.95
N GLY A 35 13.95 15.14 12.73
CA GLY A 35 15.38 15.29 12.49
C GLY A 35 16.19 14.10 13.04
N GLY A 36 17.31 14.39 13.72
CA GLY A 36 18.15 13.33 14.31
C GLY A 36 17.43 12.47 15.35
N TYR A 37 16.45 13.01 16.06
CA TYR A 37 15.64 12.25 17.03
C TYR A 37 14.72 11.23 16.35
N GLY A 38 14.33 11.47 15.10
CA GLY A 38 13.50 10.54 14.33
C GLY A 38 14.20 9.23 13.98
N TYR A 39 15.54 9.19 14.06
CA TYR A 39 16.37 8.00 13.82
C TYR A 39 16.84 7.33 15.12
N SER A 40 16.45 7.88 16.28
CA SER A 40 16.80 7.32 17.58
C SER A 40 15.77 6.28 18.02
N THR A 41 16.26 5.16 18.55
CA THR A 41 15.45 4.04 19.06
C THR A 41 14.64 4.37 20.31
N GLU A 42 14.85 5.56 20.86
CA GLU A 42 14.09 6.10 21.97
C GLU A 42 12.75 6.70 21.52
N TYR A 43 12.55 6.94 20.22
CA TYR A 43 11.34 7.55 19.66
C TYR A 43 10.59 6.60 18.71
N ASP A 44 9.28 6.71 18.68
CA ASP A 44 8.42 5.81 17.91
C ASP A 44 8.50 6.01 16.38
N ALA A 45 9.01 7.16 15.92
CA ALA A 45 9.06 7.53 14.51
C ALA A 45 9.82 6.51 13.65
N GLU A 46 10.98 6.06 14.12
CA GLU A 46 11.77 5.03 13.45
C GLU A 46 11.08 3.66 13.42
N ARG A 47 10.29 3.33 14.44
CA ARG A 47 9.55 2.06 14.50
C ARG A 47 8.49 2.05 13.40
N TYR A 48 7.76 3.14 13.24
CA TYR A 48 6.77 3.28 12.16
C TYR A 48 7.43 3.22 10.78
N PHE A 49 8.58 3.87 10.61
CA PHE A 49 9.35 3.79 9.37
C PHE A 49 9.82 2.36 9.05
N ARG A 50 10.22 1.58 10.06
CA ARG A 50 10.63 0.18 9.87
C ARG A 50 9.47 -0.77 9.54
N VAL A 51 8.28 -0.54 10.08
CA VAL A 51 7.13 -1.43 9.85
C VAL A 51 6.32 -1.08 8.60
N ALA A 52 6.32 0.19 8.16
CA ALA A 52 5.55 0.61 6.99
C ALA A 52 5.85 -0.19 5.70
N PRO A 53 7.11 -0.56 5.38
CA PRO A 53 7.43 -1.38 4.21
C PRO A 53 6.77 -2.76 4.23
N LEU A 54 6.44 -3.32 5.39
CA LEU A 54 5.76 -4.61 5.48
C LEU A 54 4.38 -4.58 4.80
N MET A 55 3.68 -3.45 4.85
CA MET A 55 2.38 -3.29 4.19
C MET A 55 2.50 -3.27 2.66
N ILE A 56 3.66 -2.87 2.13
CA ILE A 56 3.94 -2.81 0.69
C ILE A 56 4.23 -4.21 0.12
N VAL A 57 4.77 -5.13 0.92
CA VAL A 57 5.20 -6.46 0.44
C VAL A 57 4.43 -7.64 1.04
N GLY A 58 3.85 -7.50 2.22
CA GLY A 58 3.38 -8.61 3.06
C GLY A 58 2.01 -9.19 2.69
N GLU A 59 1.10 -8.39 2.13
CA GLU A 59 -0.27 -8.82 1.77
C GLU A 59 -0.48 -8.89 0.25
N GLY A 60 0.61 -9.13 -0.48
CA GLY A 60 0.71 -8.96 -1.92
C GLY A 60 1.44 -7.67 -2.25
N THR A 61 2.45 -7.74 -3.12
CA THR A 61 3.24 -6.54 -3.43
C THR A 61 2.38 -5.52 -4.19
N ASN A 62 2.61 -4.22 -3.94
CA ASN A 62 1.89 -3.15 -4.62
C ASN A 62 1.91 -3.32 -6.16
N GLU A 63 3.01 -3.79 -6.75
CA GLU A 63 3.10 -4.08 -8.18
C GLU A 63 2.11 -5.16 -8.63
N ILE A 64 1.97 -6.24 -7.85
CA ILE A 64 1.00 -7.31 -8.14
C ILE A 64 -0.43 -6.79 -7.96
N LEU A 65 -0.69 -6.01 -6.90
CA LEU A 65 -2.01 -5.41 -6.68
C LEU A 65 -2.41 -4.50 -7.85
N ARG A 66 -1.50 -3.64 -8.32
CA ARG A 66 -1.72 -2.78 -9.50
C ARG A 66 -1.95 -3.58 -10.78
N ASN A 67 -1.22 -4.67 -11.01
CA ASN A 67 -1.46 -5.55 -12.15
C ASN A 67 -2.86 -6.18 -12.11
N VAL A 68 -3.31 -6.61 -10.93
CA VAL A 68 -4.67 -7.15 -10.73
C VAL A 68 -5.72 -6.06 -10.97
N ILE A 69 -5.51 -4.85 -10.45
CA ILE A 69 -6.40 -3.70 -10.69
C ILE A 69 -6.50 -3.41 -12.18
N ALA A 70 -5.37 -3.31 -12.89
CA ALA A 70 -5.33 -3.04 -14.32
C ALA A 70 -6.12 -4.11 -15.11
N SER A 71 -5.91 -5.39 -14.81
CA SER A 71 -6.66 -6.49 -15.43
C SER A 71 -8.18 -6.38 -15.19
N GLN A 72 -8.58 -6.02 -13.97
CA GLN A 72 -9.99 -5.85 -13.63
C GLN A 72 -10.62 -4.61 -14.29
N LEU A 73 -9.87 -3.52 -14.44
CA LEU A 73 -10.32 -2.33 -15.15
C LEU A 73 -10.52 -2.62 -16.64
N VAL A 74 -9.58 -3.31 -17.29
CA VAL A 74 -9.71 -3.73 -18.70
C VAL A 74 -10.97 -4.59 -18.90
N LYS A 75 -11.23 -5.55 -18.01
CA LYS A 75 -12.44 -6.39 -18.07
C LYS A 75 -13.75 -5.63 -17.87
N ARG A 76 -13.72 -4.48 -17.16
CA ARG A 76 -14.91 -3.67 -16.87
C ARG A 76 -15.16 -2.59 -17.93
N GLY A 77 -14.11 -2.03 -18.52
CA GLY A 77 -14.16 -0.93 -19.48
C GLY A 77 -13.93 -1.32 -20.93
N GLY A 78 -13.63 -2.59 -21.22
CA GLY A 78 -13.50 -3.09 -22.59
C GLY A 78 -14.86 -3.16 -23.29
N THR A 79 -15.08 -2.24 -24.23
CA THR A 79 -15.98 -2.43 -25.38
C THR A 79 -15.44 -3.51 -26.32
#